data_AF-A0A960MT54-F1
#
_entry.id   AF-A0A960MT54-F1
#
_cell.length_a   1.000
_cell.length_b   1.000
_cell.length_c   1.000
_cell.angle_alpha   90.00
_cell.angle_beta   90.00
_cell.angle_gamma   90.00
#
_symmetry.space_group_name_H-M   'P 1'
#
loop_
_entity.id
_entity.type
_entity.pdbx_description
1 polymer ?
#
loop_
_entity_poly.entity_id
_entity_poly.type
_entity_poly.pdbx_seq_one_letter_code
_entity_poly.pdbx_strand_id
1 'polypeptide(L)'
;MLTEILVQMVTNDPQVEEKFEEEGIKQIDIRKVLGEIFEKPPIIGMPIDRVTNDLREWAETLKNDVRLWIVRKYSVFGDHKVIAYDIPEEYRPVLDTSDSSQESKSGIQTFDVSLSDLVAAGFLQEGQALIHSYKPRGGKNRTFNGNLLKDGSVSVLGQAFTSPSYAALACIQEAGSERKTVNGWTSWRTKDGRTLAQVRTEYLAQKEEEAQQGGL
;
A
#
# COMPACT_ATOMS: atom_id res chain seq x y z
N MET A 1 -16.62 1.23 -33.69
CA MET A 1 -15.36 0.79 -34.33
C MET A 1 -14.56 -0.17 -33.42
N LEU A 2 -14.23 0.21 -32.18
CA LEU A 2 -13.55 -0.70 -31.22
C LEU A 2 -14.42 -1.86 -30.73
N THR A 3 -15.69 -1.60 -30.44
CA THR A 3 -16.69 -2.61 -30.05
C THR A 3 -16.89 -3.69 -31.12
N GLU A 4 -16.92 -3.30 -32.41
CA GLU A 4 -17.04 -4.22 -33.54
C GLU A 4 -15.83 -5.18 -33.63
N ILE A 5 -14.62 -4.64 -33.42
CA ILE A 5 -13.36 -5.40 -33.48
C ILE A 5 -13.31 -6.40 -32.32
N LEU A 6 -13.73 -6.01 -31.12
CA LEU A 6 -13.79 -6.91 -29.96
C LEU A 6 -14.84 -8.01 -30.12
N VAL A 7 -16.02 -7.69 -30.67
CA VAL A 7 -17.04 -8.71 -30.97
C VAL A 7 -16.54 -9.71 -32.02
N GLN A 8 -15.80 -9.24 -33.03
CA GLN A 8 -15.15 -10.12 -33.99
C GLN A 8 -14.06 -10.99 -33.33
N MET A 9 -13.27 -10.45 -32.40
CA MET A 9 -12.27 -11.23 -31.67
C MET A 9 -12.91 -12.31 -30.80
N VAL A 10 -14.00 -11.99 -30.08
CA VAL A 10 -14.76 -12.98 -29.31
C VAL A 10 -15.32 -14.08 -30.22
N THR A 11 -15.80 -13.73 -31.41
CA THR A 11 -16.37 -14.71 -32.35
C THR A 11 -15.30 -15.60 -33.00
N ASN A 12 -14.07 -15.09 -33.14
CA ASN A 12 -12.98 -15.77 -33.85
C ASN A 12 -12.00 -16.51 -32.92
N ASP A 13 -11.95 -16.16 -31.62
CA ASP A 13 -11.01 -16.72 -30.64
C ASP A 13 -11.76 -17.33 -29.44
N PRO A 14 -11.79 -18.68 -29.32
CA PRO A 14 -12.44 -19.38 -28.22
C PRO A 14 -11.86 -19.05 -26.84
N GLN A 15 -10.58 -18.66 -26.75
CA GLN A 15 -9.98 -18.28 -25.46
C GLN A 15 -10.50 -16.95 -24.93
N VAL A 16 -10.93 -16.07 -25.83
CA VAL A 16 -11.51 -14.78 -25.46
C VAL A 16 -12.94 -15.00 -24.98
N GLU A 17 -13.70 -15.88 -25.64
CA GLU A 17 -15.05 -16.28 -25.24
C GLU A 17 -15.10 -16.88 -23.82
N GLU A 18 -14.17 -17.79 -23.50
CA GLU A 18 -14.06 -18.42 -22.17
C GLU A 18 -13.95 -17.40 -21.04
N LYS A 19 -13.19 -16.31 -21.23
CA LYS A 19 -13.04 -15.24 -20.23
C LYS A 19 -14.33 -14.48 -19.95
N PHE A 20 -15.20 -14.31 -20.95
CA PHE A 20 -16.50 -13.68 -20.74
C PHE A 20 -17.48 -14.62 -20.03
N GLU A 21 -17.38 -15.93 -20.29
CA GLU A 21 -18.18 -16.94 -19.58
C GLU A 21 -17.76 -17.08 -18.10
N GLU A 22 -16.46 -17.04 -17.80
CA GLU A 22 -15.92 -17.06 -16.42
C GLU A 22 -16.45 -15.90 -15.57
N GLU A 23 -16.59 -14.72 -16.19
CA GLU A 23 -17.18 -13.52 -15.58
C GLU A 23 -18.73 -13.52 -15.61
N GLY A 24 -19.36 -14.60 -16.09
CA GLY A 24 -20.81 -14.78 -16.13
C GLY A 24 -21.55 -13.95 -17.19
N ILE A 25 -20.84 -13.43 -18.19
CA ILE A 25 -21.38 -12.58 -19.25
C ILE A 25 -21.85 -13.46 -20.41
N LYS A 26 -23.15 -13.41 -20.74
CA LYS A 26 -23.71 -14.14 -21.88
C LYS A 26 -23.29 -13.49 -23.20
N GLN A 27 -23.03 -14.30 -24.23
CA GLN A 27 -22.64 -13.81 -25.57
C GLN A 27 -23.56 -12.69 -26.11
N ILE A 28 -24.86 -12.80 -25.90
CA ILE A 28 -25.85 -11.80 -26.35
C ILE A 28 -25.68 -10.43 -25.68
N ASP A 29 -25.09 -10.40 -24.48
CA ASP A 29 -24.93 -9.21 -23.66
C ASP A 29 -23.54 -8.56 -23.81
N ILE A 30 -22.58 -9.22 -24.47
CA ILE A 30 -21.20 -8.72 -24.65
C ILE A 30 -21.18 -7.33 -25.29
N ARG A 31 -21.97 -7.10 -26.34
CA ARG A 31 -22.07 -5.77 -26.98
C ARG A 31 -22.51 -4.69 -26.02
N LYS A 32 -23.47 -5.02 -25.15
CA LYS A 32 -24.04 -4.09 -24.18
C LYS A 32 -23.01 -3.76 -23.09
N VAL A 33 -22.36 -4.78 -22.53
CA VAL A 33 -21.34 -4.61 -21.49
C VAL A 33 -20.14 -3.82 -22.01
N LEU A 34 -19.64 -4.14 -23.21
CA LEU A 34 -18.55 -3.38 -23.82
C LEU A 34 -18.95 -1.92 -24.09
N GLY A 35 -20.19 -1.69 -24.54
CA GLY A 35 -20.72 -0.32 -24.70
C GLY A 35 -20.69 0.46 -23.39
N GLU A 36 -21.21 -0.14 -22.32
CA GLU A 36 -21.21 0.46 -20.97
C GLU A 36 -19.80 0.72 -20.43
N ILE A 37 -18.81 -0.12 -20.77
CA ILE A 37 -17.41 0.07 -20.39
C ILE A 37 -16.79 1.24 -21.17
N PHE A 38 -17.00 1.32 -22.48
CA PHE A 38 -16.40 2.37 -23.32
C PHE A 38 -17.06 3.74 -23.13
N GLU A 39 -18.30 3.79 -22.63
CA GLU A 39 -18.96 5.04 -22.25
C GLU A 39 -18.36 5.66 -20.98
N LYS A 40 -17.68 4.87 -20.14
CA LYS A 40 -17.00 5.38 -18.95
C LYS A 40 -15.66 6.05 -19.34
N PRO A 41 -15.30 7.16 -18.69
CA PRO A 41 -13.98 7.76 -18.90
C PRO A 41 -12.89 6.74 -18.50
N PRO A 42 -11.81 6.63 -19.30
CA PRO A 42 -10.75 5.68 -19.01
C PRO A 42 -9.97 6.11 -17.77
N ILE A 43 -9.60 5.14 -16.94
CA ILE A 43 -8.71 5.36 -15.80
C ILE A 43 -7.28 5.29 -16.30
N ILE A 44 -6.50 6.34 -16.08
CA ILE A 44 -5.10 6.45 -16.46
C ILE A 44 -4.25 5.85 -15.35
N GLY A 45 -3.67 4.70 -15.63
CA GLY A 45 -2.80 4.02 -14.72
C GLY A 45 -1.32 4.24 -15.00
N MET A 46 -0.54 4.76 -14.06
CA MET A 46 0.90 5.04 -14.28
C MET A 46 1.81 4.50 -13.17
N PRO A 47 2.73 3.57 -13.47
CA PRO A 47 3.78 3.16 -12.56
C PRO A 47 4.91 4.20 -12.54
N ILE A 48 5.28 4.67 -11.36
CA ILE A 48 6.30 5.71 -11.15
C ILE A 48 7.25 5.32 -10.02
N ASP A 49 8.46 5.86 -10.01
CA ASP A 49 9.43 5.64 -8.93
C ASP A 49 9.19 6.54 -7.71
N ARG A 50 8.63 7.74 -7.93
CA ARG A 50 8.27 8.70 -6.87
C ARG A 50 7.17 9.66 -7.34
N VAL A 51 6.24 9.99 -6.44
CA VAL A 51 5.28 11.09 -6.66
C VAL A 51 5.96 12.42 -6.32
N THR A 52 6.12 13.32 -7.31
CA THR A 52 6.53 14.72 -7.09
C THR A 52 5.31 15.64 -7.02
N ASN A 53 5.46 16.84 -6.45
CA ASN A 53 4.37 17.83 -6.37
C ASN A 53 3.86 18.19 -7.77
N ASP A 54 4.75 18.45 -8.72
CA ASP A 54 4.39 18.75 -10.12
C ASP A 54 3.58 17.61 -10.76
N LEU A 55 3.90 16.36 -10.43
CA LEU A 55 3.20 15.19 -10.97
C LEU A 55 1.79 15.04 -10.36
N ARG A 56 1.64 15.39 -9.08
CA ARG A 56 0.33 15.44 -8.41
C ARG A 56 -0.53 16.55 -9.00
N GLU A 57 0.01 17.76 -9.13
CA GLU A 57 -0.71 18.90 -9.73
C GLU A 57 -1.12 18.59 -11.18
N TRP A 58 -0.23 17.97 -11.96
CA TRP A 58 -0.57 17.50 -13.30
C TRP A 58 -1.69 16.44 -13.30
N ALA A 59 -1.62 15.46 -12.40
CA ALA A 59 -2.64 14.42 -12.30
C ALA A 59 -4.02 14.99 -11.95
N GLU A 60 -4.07 16.01 -11.07
CA GLU A 60 -5.30 16.72 -10.69
C GLU A 60 -5.86 17.60 -11.82
N THR A 61 -5.05 18.02 -12.78
CA THR A 61 -5.51 18.83 -13.93
C THR A 61 -6.20 18.02 -15.03
N LEU A 62 -6.09 16.69 -15.00
CA LEU A 62 -6.67 15.82 -16.00
C LEU A 62 -8.15 15.55 -15.72
N LYS A 63 -8.96 15.56 -16.78
CA LYS A 63 -10.41 15.24 -16.69
C LYS A 63 -10.71 13.76 -16.44
N ASN A 64 -9.71 12.90 -16.63
CA ASN A 64 -9.83 11.46 -16.47
C ASN A 64 -9.18 11.07 -15.14
N ASP A 65 -9.71 10.04 -14.48
CA ASP A 65 -9.16 9.53 -13.23
C ASP A 65 -7.73 9.04 -13.43
N VAL A 66 -6.80 9.54 -12.63
CA VAL A 66 -5.39 9.15 -12.66
C VAL A 66 -5.07 8.34 -11.41
N ARG A 67 -4.51 7.16 -11.63
CA ARG A 67 -4.01 6.26 -10.60
C ARG A 67 -2.50 6.12 -10.72
N LEU A 68 -1.77 6.60 -9.72
CA LEU A 68 -0.31 6.53 -9.67
C LEU A 68 0.12 5.37 -8.76
N TRP A 69 0.86 4.40 -9.29
CA TRP A 69 1.45 3.32 -8.51
C TRP A 69 2.94 3.54 -8.31
N ILE A 70 3.41 3.55 -7.07
CA ILE A 70 4.85 3.65 -6.80
C ILE A 70 5.49 2.26 -6.97
N VAL A 71 6.30 2.10 -8.01
CA VAL A 71 7.14 0.91 -8.23
C VAL A 71 8.51 1.16 -7.61
N ARG A 72 8.86 0.37 -6.60
CA ARG A 72 10.16 0.52 -5.94
C ARG A 72 11.19 -0.38 -6.61
N LYS A 73 12.31 0.20 -6.99
CA LYS A 73 13.47 -0.54 -7.51
C LYS A 73 14.52 -0.69 -6.42
N TYR A 74 14.88 -1.92 -6.10
CA TYR A 74 15.96 -2.26 -5.17
C TYR A 74 17.14 -2.82 -5.96
N SER A 75 18.35 -2.40 -5.58
CA SER A 75 19.61 -2.98 -6.06
C SER A 75 20.52 -3.26 -4.89
N VAL A 76 21.28 -4.35 -4.96
CA VAL A 76 22.27 -4.68 -3.94
C VAL A 76 23.40 -3.65 -3.98
N PHE A 77 23.79 -3.12 -2.82
CA PHE A 77 24.86 -2.13 -2.72
C PHE A 77 26.19 -2.73 -3.21
N GLY A 78 26.75 -2.18 -4.29
CA GLY A 78 27.98 -2.68 -4.92
C GLY A 78 27.79 -3.73 -6.02
N ASP A 79 26.57 -4.22 -6.26
CA ASP A 79 26.26 -5.12 -7.39
C ASP A 79 24.96 -4.72 -8.10
N HIS A 80 25.12 -4.07 -9.26
CA HIS A 80 24.00 -3.59 -10.08
C HIS A 80 23.36 -4.69 -10.95
N LYS A 81 23.87 -5.93 -10.91
CA LYS A 81 23.30 -7.04 -11.71
C LYS A 81 22.05 -7.64 -11.07
N VAL A 82 21.88 -7.49 -9.75
CA VAL A 82 20.72 -7.99 -9.02
C VAL A 82 19.77 -6.83 -8.75
N ILE A 83 18.68 -6.79 -9.53
CA ILE A 83 17.64 -5.78 -9.44
C ILE A 83 16.34 -6.48 -9.03
N ALA A 84 15.71 -6.02 -7.95
CA ALA A 84 14.38 -6.44 -7.53
C ALA A 84 13.40 -5.28 -7.70
N TYR A 85 12.22 -5.57 -8.23
CA TYR A 85 11.12 -4.61 -8.35
C TYR A 85 10.02 -5.01 -7.39
N ASP A 86 9.52 -4.03 -6.65
CA ASP A 86 8.32 -4.14 -5.83
C ASP A 86 7.22 -3.37 -6.54
N ILE A 87 6.37 -4.15 -7.19
CA ILE A 87 5.20 -3.69 -7.93
C ILE A 87 4.03 -3.86 -6.96
N PRO A 88 3.35 -2.78 -6.55
CA PRO A 88 2.19 -2.88 -5.68
C PRO A 88 1.11 -3.76 -6.33
N GLU A 89 0.26 -4.38 -5.52
CA GLU A 89 -0.94 -5.04 -6.04
C GLU A 89 -1.74 -4.04 -6.91
N GLU A 90 -2.20 -4.47 -8.09
CA GLU A 90 -2.84 -3.63 -9.12
C GLU A 90 -4.03 -2.79 -8.60
N TYR A 91 -4.59 -3.15 -7.45
CA TYR A 91 -5.70 -2.47 -6.80
C TYR A 91 -5.28 -1.41 -5.75
N ARG A 92 -3.98 -1.09 -5.63
CA ARG A 92 -3.47 -0.20 -4.57
C ARG A 92 -2.65 0.99 -5.11
N PRO A 93 -3.29 1.95 -5.78
CA PRO A 93 -2.62 3.19 -6.19
C PRO A 93 -2.28 4.05 -4.97
N VAL A 94 -1.17 4.78 -5.05
CA VAL A 94 -0.71 5.74 -4.02
C VAL A 94 -1.43 7.08 -4.14
N LEU A 95 -1.94 7.40 -5.32
CA LEU A 95 -2.82 8.54 -5.58
C LEU A 95 -3.96 8.04 -6.47
N ASP A 96 -5.20 8.28 -6.04
CA ASP A 96 -6.43 8.08 -6.83
C ASP A 96 -7.18 9.40 -6.85
N THR A 97 -7.41 9.96 -8.04
CA THR A 97 -8.06 11.27 -8.21
C THR A 97 -9.57 11.17 -8.45
N SER A 98 -10.18 9.99 -8.31
CA SER A 98 -11.62 9.84 -8.48
C SER A 98 -12.39 10.65 -7.43
N ASP A 99 -13.35 11.48 -7.86
CA ASP A 99 -14.25 12.22 -6.97
C ASP A 99 -14.99 11.27 -6.01
N SER A 100 -15.04 11.70 -4.76
CA SER A 100 -15.62 11.02 -3.60
C SER A 100 -17.12 10.71 -3.75
N SER A 101 -17.50 9.61 -4.40
CA SER A 101 -18.86 9.04 -4.27
C SER A 101 -19.02 7.61 -4.80
N GLN A 102 -18.06 6.72 -4.55
CA GLN A 102 -18.40 5.29 -4.51
C GLN A 102 -18.27 4.82 -3.07
N GLU A 103 -19.42 4.68 -2.42
CA GLU A 103 -19.60 3.82 -1.27
C GLU A 103 -19.03 2.44 -1.62
N SER A 104 -17.76 2.24 -1.25
CA SER A 104 -17.19 0.92 -1.12
C SER A 104 -18.10 0.16 -0.17
N LYS A 105 -18.86 -0.80 -0.71
CA LYS A 105 -19.57 -1.83 0.07
C LYS A 105 -18.54 -2.73 0.75
N SER A 106 -17.86 -2.16 1.75
CA SER A 106 -16.93 -2.71 2.73
C SER A 106 -16.31 -1.46 3.37
N GLY A 107 -16.83 -1.05 4.53
CA GLY A 107 -16.44 0.17 5.25
C GLY A 107 -15.01 0.13 5.79
N ILE A 108 -14.03 0.17 4.90
CA ILE A 108 -12.63 0.42 5.23
C ILE A 108 -12.13 1.38 4.16
N GLN A 109 -12.26 2.68 4.39
CA GLN A 109 -11.33 3.63 3.78
C GLN A 109 -9.94 3.22 4.27
N THR A 110 -9.21 2.47 3.46
CA THR A 110 -7.82 2.12 3.77
C THR A 110 -6.98 3.37 3.51
N PHE A 111 -6.97 4.30 4.46
CA PHE A 111 -5.90 5.28 4.52
C PHE A 111 -4.60 4.49 4.68
N ASP A 112 -3.68 4.60 3.72
CA ASP A 112 -2.33 4.05 3.84
C ASP A 112 -1.59 4.88 4.90
N VAL A 113 -1.68 4.46 6.17
CA VAL A 113 -1.09 5.18 7.30
C VAL A 113 0.37 4.80 7.43
N SER A 114 1.25 5.78 7.22
CA SER A 114 2.69 5.66 7.47
C SER A 114 3.04 6.00 8.93
N LEU A 115 4.26 5.63 9.38
CA LEU A 115 4.75 6.07 10.69
C LEU A 115 4.96 7.58 10.76
N SER A 116 5.31 8.22 9.65
CA SER A 116 5.38 9.67 9.56
C SER A 116 4.03 10.34 9.78
N ASP A 117 2.92 9.74 9.31
CA ASP A 117 1.57 10.27 9.55
C ASP A 117 1.21 10.21 11.04
N LEU A 118 1.56 9.10 11.70
CA LEU A 118 1.36 8.95 13.14
C LEU A 118 2.20 9.93 13.95
N VAL A 119 3.42 10.27 13.49
CA VAL A 119 4.25 11.31 14.11
C VAL A 119 3.66 12.70 13.87
N ALA A 120 3.24 13.00 12.63
CA ALA A 120 2.65 14.29 12.28
C ALA A 120 1.32 14.54 13.01
N ALA A 121 0.52 13.50 13.21
CA ALA A 121 -0.74 13.54 13.95
C ALA A 121 -0.55 13.51 15.48
N GLY A 122 0.69 13.38 15.98
CA GLY A 122 1.00 13.38 17.41
C GLY A 122 0.66 12.08 18.16
N PHE A 123 0.27 11.03 17.45
CA PHE A 123 0.06 9.68 18.01
C PHE A 123 1.38 9.02 18.42
N LEU A 124 2.46 9.38 17.74
CA LEU A 124 3.83 9.02 18.08
C LEU A 124 4.69 10.28 18.16
N GLN A 125 5.78 10.21 18.93
CA GLN A 125 6.73 11.33 19.09
C GLN A 125 8.09 10.98 18.50
N GLU A 126 8.78 11.98 17.97
CA GLU A 126 10.20 11.85 17.63
C GLU A 126 11.01 11.50 18.88
N GLY A 127 11.94 10.57 18.73
CA GLY A 127 12.75 10.02 19.82
C GLY A 127 12.01 9.02 20.71
N GLN A 128 10.74 8.70 20.42
CA GLN A 128 9.98 7.72 21.19
C GLN A 128 10.60 6.32 21.06
N ALA A 129 10.78 5.66 22.21
CA ALA A 129 11.30 4.31 22.27
C ALA A 129 10.25 3.30 21.79
N LEU A 130 10.65 2.48 20.81
CA LEU A 130 9.94 1.32 20.31
C LEU A 130 10.67 0.06 20.79
N ILE A 131 9.93 -0.84 21.41
CA ILE A 131 10.42 -2.08 22.00
C ILE A 131 10.05 -3.22 21.08
N HIS A 132 11.04 -4.01 20.67
CA HIS A 132 10.85 -5.25 19.94
C HIS A 132 11.39 -6.42 20.75
N SER A 133 10.55 -7.40 21.05
CA SER A 133 10.95 -8.61 21.78
C SER A 133 10.82 -9.83 20.88
N TYR A 134 11.88 -10.61 20.78
CA TYR A 134 11.90 -11.83 19.97
C TYR A 134 12.61 -12.99 20.68
N LYS A 135 12.00 -14.17 20.55
CA LYS A 135 12.55 -15.43 21.06
C LYS A 135 12.72 -16.42 19.90
N PRO A 136 13.96 -16.74 19.48
CA PRO A 136 14.21 -17.78 18.50
C PRO A 136 13.88 -19.17 19.06
N ARG A 137 13.62 -20.14 18.18
CA ARG A 137 13.36 -21.54 18.57
C ARG A 137 14.61 -22.13 19.22
N GLY A 138 14.54 -22.45 20.51
CA GLY A 138 15.68 -22.93 21.30
C GLY A 138 16.60 -21.83 21.85
N GLY A 139 16.31 -20.56 21.59
CA GLY A 139 17.09 -19.41 22.06
C GLY A 139 16.53 -18.73 23.30
N LYS A 140 17.30 -17.77 23.84
CA LYS A 140 16.84 -16.86 24.90
C LYS A 140 16.02 -15.72 24.31
N ASN A 141 15.05 -15.22 25.08
CA ASN A 141 14.31 -14.03 24.70
C ASN A 141 15.26 -12.82 24.63
N ARG A 142 15.21 -12.07 23.54
CA ARG A 142 15.98 -10.83 23.37
C ARG A 142 15.02 -9.66 23.19
N THR A 143 15.38 -8.54 23.78
CA THR A 143 14.64 -7.28 23.68
C THR A 143 15.55 -6.24 23.04
N PHE A 144 15.01 -5.55 22.05
CA PHE A 144 15.67 -4.51 21.28
C PHE A 144 14.91 -3.20 21.47
N ASN A 145 15.65 -2.12 21.65
CA ASN A 145 15.09 -0.76 21.76
C ASN A 145 15.46 0.00 20.49
N GLY A 146 14.45 0.34 19.70
CA GLY A 146 14.55 1.27 18.58
C GLY A 146 14.06 2.66 18.99
N ASN A 147 14.52 3.69 18.32
CA ASN A 147 14.03 5.06 18.46
C ASN A 147 13.33 5.49 17.18
N LEU A 148 12.13 6.05 17.29
CA LEU A 148 11.42 6.61 16.16
C LEU A 148 12.04 7.97 15.77
N LEU A 149 12.32 8.17 14.49
CA LEU A 149 12.83 9.41 13.93
C LEU A 149 11.69 10.23 13.32
N LYS A 150 11.92 11.54 13.11
CA LYS A 150 10.91 12.48 12.60
C LYS A 150 10.30 12.08 11.26
N ASP A 151 11.09 11.44 10.40
CA ASP A 151 10.70 10.97 9.07
C ASP A 151 9.94 9.63 9.10
N GLY A 152 9.62 9.11 10.27
CA GLY A 152 8.95 7.82 10.45
C GLY A 152 9.90 6.62 10.36
N SER A 153 11.21 6.84 10.21
CA SER A 153 12.19 5.75 10.26
C SER A 153 12.47 5.30 11.70
N VAL A 154 12.93 4.06 11.85
CA VAL A 154 13.26 3.46 13.15
C VAL A 154 14.77 3.24 13.23
N SER A 155 15.41 3.89 14.20
CA SER A 155 16.82 3.70 14.50
C SER A 155 16.99 2.57 15.52
N VAL A 156 17.59 1.45 15.12
CA VAL A 156 17.88 0.31 16.01
C VAL A 156 19.19 -0.37 15.60
N LEU A 157 19.92 -0.97 16.54
CA LEU A 157 21.24 -1.58 16.29
C LEU A 157 22.27 -0.61 15.66
N GLY A 158 22.14 0.70 15.92
CA GLY A 158 23.01 1.72 15.33
C GLY A 158 22.74 2.02 13.85
N GLN A 159 21.64 1.51 13.29
CA GLN A 159 21.22 1.76 11.90
C GLN A 159 19.81 2.35 11.86
N ALA A 160 19.56 3.23 10.88
CA ALA A 160 18.24 3.80 10.63
C ALA A 160 17.54 3.03 9.50
N PHE A 161 16.28 2.64 9.74
CA PHE A 161 15.48 1.85 8.81
C PHE A 161 14.20 2.59 8.45
N THR A 162 13.97 2.81 7.16
CA THR A 162 12.76 3.48 6.65
C THR A 162 11.49 2.62 6.73
N SER A 163 11.61 1.35 7.12
CA SER A 163 10.50 0.42 7.27
C SER A 163 10.52 -0.26 8.64
N PRO A 164 9.41 -0.27 9.39
CA PRO A 164 9.32 -0.98 10.67
C PRO A 164 9.53 -2.49 10.52
N SER A 165 9.13 -3.08 9.38
CA SER A 165 9.34 -4.50 9.12
C SER A 165 10.82 -4.82 8.95
N TYR A 166 11.57 -3.97 8.25
CA TYR A 166 13.00 -4.19 8.04
C TYR A 166 13.80 -3.96 9.32
N ALA A 167 13.44 -2.95 10.11
CA ALA A 167 13.99 -2.73 11.45
C ALA A 167 13.77 -3.95 12.37
N ALA A 168 12.56 -4.52 12.37
CA ALA A 168 12.27 -5.72 13.16
C ALA A 168 13.02 -6.95 12.64
N LEU A 169 13.17 -7.08 11.32
CA LEU A 169 13.89 -8.19 10.71
C LEU A 169 15.38 -8.17 11.10
N ALA A 170 16.02 -7.00 11.10
CA ALA A 170 17.39 -6.83 11.55
C ALA A 170 17.57 -7.31 13.00
N CYS A 171 16.64 -6.95 13.90
CA CYS A 171 16.64 -7.44 15.29
C CYS A 171 16.47 -8.97 15.38
N ILE A 172 15.59 -9.56 14.56
CA ILE A 172 15.35 -11.01 14.53
C ILE A 172 16.58 -11.78 14.02
N GLN A 173 17.24 -11.27 12.99
CA GLN A 173 18.46 -11.85 12.43
C GLN A 173 19.62 -11.73 13.44
N GLU A 174 19.76 -10.58 14.10
CA GLU A 174 20.72 -10.38 15.19
C GLU A 174 20.48 -11.35 16.36
N ALA A 175 19.22 -11.76 16.60
CA ALA A 175 18.88 -12.78 17.58
C ALA A 175 19.23 -14.22 17.15
N GLY A 176 19.74 -14.43 15.93
CA GLY A 176 20.17 -15.72 15.39
C GLY A 176 19.08 -16.49 14.64
N SER A 177 18.11 -15.80 14.05
CA SER A 177 17.02 -16.41 13.28
C SER A 177 17.17 -16.23 11.78
N GLU A 178 16.96 -17.30 11.02
CA GLU A 178 16.98 -17.32 9.54
C GLU A 178 15.69 -16.76 8.90
N ARG A 179 14.85 -16.08 9.70
CA ARG A 179 13.58 -15.55 9.22
C ARG A 179 13.83 -14.44 8.19
N LYS A 180 13.07 -14.48 7.09
CA LYS A 180 13.19 -13.52 5.97
C LYS A 180 12.10 -12.45 5.93
N THR A 181 11.01 -12.63 6.67
CA THR A 181 9.86 -11.72 6.67
C THR A 181 9.31 -11.54 8.07
N VAL A 182 8.83 -10.33 8.38
CA VAL A 182 8.16 -10.02 9.66
C VAL A 182 7.17 -8.89 9.44
N ASN A 183 6.06 -8.91 10.19
CA ASN A 183 5.13 -7.79 10.22
C ASN A 183 5.62 -6.74 11.23
N GLY A 184 6.19 -5.64 10.74
CA GLY A 184 6.71 -4.56 11.58
C GLY A 184 5.64 -3.93 12.50
N TRP A 185 4.40 -3.80 12.02
CA TRP A 185 3.34 -3.11 12.76
C TRP A 185 2.93 -3.82 14.05
N THR A 186 3.00 -5.14 14.09
CA THR A 186 2.70 -5.94 15.28
C THR A 186 3.94 -6.30 16.09
N SER A 187 5.13 -6.10 15.50
CA SER A 187 6.41 -6.46 16.11
C SER A 187 6.94 -5.40 17.07
N TRP A 188 6.65 -4.14 16.80
CA TRP A 188 7.08 -3.02 17.64
C TRP A 188 6.00 -2.63 18.62
N ARG A 189 6.43 -2.32 19.86
CA ARG A 189 5.58 -1.81 20.92
C ARG A 189 6.08 -0.48 21.44
N THR A 190 5.18 0.42 21.77
CA THR A 190 5.49 1.63 22.50
C THR A 190 5.78 1.31 23.98
N LYS A 191 6.29 2.28 24.74
CA LYS A 191 6.64 2.11 26.18
C LYS A 191 5.45 1.67 27.05
N ASP A 192 4.26 2.09 26.67
CA ASP A 192 2.97 1.76 27.27
C ASP A 192 2.39 0.42 26.77
N GLY A 193 3.12 -0.34 25.94
CA GLY A 193 2.81 -1.71 25.57
C GLY A 193 1.90 -1.86 24.34
N ARG A 194 1.37 -0.75 23.80
CA ARG A 194 0.60 -0.74 22.55
C ARG A 194 1.48 -1.09 21.36
N THR A 195 0.94 -1.84 20.41
CA THR A 195 1.61 -2.11 19.12
C THR A 195 1.42 -0.95 18.16
N LEU A 196 2.33 -0.77 17.19
CA LEU A 196 2.13 0.22 16.13
C LEU A 196 0.82 0.00 15.36
N ALA A 197 0.41 -1.26 15.20
CA ALA A 197 -0.88 -1.61 14.61
C ALA A 197 -2.07 -1.05 15.40
N GLN A 198 -2.02 -1.09 16.74
CA GLN A 198 -3.08 -0.51 17.59
C GLN A 198 -3.09 1.01 17.50
N VAL A 199 -1.91 1.65 17.56
CA VAL A 199 -1.79 3.11 17.39
C VAL A 199 -2.36 3.55 16.04
N ARG A 200 -2.11 2.78 14.98
CA ARG A 200 -2.69 3.02 13.66
C ARG A 200 -4.22 2.92 13.67
N THR A 201 -4.77 1.90 14.33
CA THR A 201 -6.23 1.74 14.45
C THR A 201 -6.87 2.92 15.18
N GLU A 202 -6.24 3.42 16.23
CA GLU A 202 -6.71 4.61 16.97
C GLU A 202 -6.69 5.87 16.08
N TYR A 203 -5.62 6.06 15.30
CA TYR A 203 -5.52 7.16 14.34
C TYR A 203 -6.63 7.11 13.28
N LEU A 204 -6.89 5.92 12.72
CA LEU A 204 -7.95 5.74 11.72
C LEU A 204 -9.34 6.02 12.30
N ALA A 205 -9.62 5.55 13.53
CA ALA A 205 -10.89 5.81 14.20
C ALA A 205 -11.11 7.31 14.43
N GLN A 206 -10.08 8.06 14.86
CA GLN A 206 -10.18 9.50 15.01
C GLN A 206 -10.43 10.21 13.67
N LYS A 207 -9.75 9.78 12.60
CA LYS A 207 -9.96 10.35 11.25
C LYS A 207 -11.38 10.11 10.74
N GLU A 208 -11.94 8.94 11.04
CA GLU A 208 -13.32 8.61 10.70
C GLU A 208 -14.33 9.47 11.48
N GLU A 209 -14.11 9.70 12.78
CA GLU A 209 -14.92 10.62 13.59
C GLU A 209 -14.84 12.08 13.10
N GLU A 210 -13.63 12.56 12.77
CA GLU A 210 -13.40 13.89 12.20
C GLU A 210 -14.14 14.07 10.86
N ALA A 211 -14.11 13.06 9.99
CA ALA A 211 -14.80 13.08 8.71
C ALA A 211 -16.34 13.10 8.88
N GLN A 212 -16.87 12.39 9.89
CA GLN A 212 -18.30 12.39 10.20
C GLN A 212 -18.77 13.72 10.81
N GLN A 213 -17.93 14.41 11.59
CA GLN A 213 -18.28 15.68 12.22
C GLN A 213 -18.07 16.90 11.30
N GLY A 214 -17.12 16.82 10.36
CA GLY A 214 -16.86 17.88 9.37
C GLY A 214 -17.80 17.90 8.17
N GLY A 215 -18.68 16.90 8.05
CA GLY A 215 -19.68 16.76 6.97
C GLY A 215 -21.06 17.37 7.26
N LEU A 216 -21.14 18.36 8.16
CA LEU A 216 -22.36 19.15 8.45
C LEU A 216 -22.22 20.59 7.92
#